data_AF-A0A1H9THY4-F1
#
_entry.id   AF-A0A1H9THY4-F1
#
_cell.length_a   1.000
_cell.length_b   1.000
_cell.length_c   1.000
_cell.angle_alpha   90.00
_cell.angle_beta   90.00
_cell.angle_gamma   90.00
#
_symmetry.space_group_name_H-M   'P 1'
#
loop_
_entity.id
_entity.type
_entity.pdbx_description
1 polymer ?
#
loop_
_entity_poly.entity_id
_entity_poly.type
_entity_poly.pdbx_seq_one_letter_code
_entity_poly.pdbx_strand_id
1 'polypeptide(L)'
;MISHAGNVQAMGMELTRAAARGQSVDLGVETYGIIGQVFSVPVRLHIAAIANSINELANALPDVADALRDCADATRQTDDDHAKLFAKYKG
;
A
#
# COMPACT_ATOMS: atom_id res chain seq x y z
N MET A 1 6.39 -19.34 0.79
CA MET A 1 5.86 -18.82 -0.48
C MET A 1 5.18 -17.50 -0.16
N ILE A 2 5.72 -16.37 -0.62
CA ILE A 2 5.11 -15.06 -0.35
C ILE A 2 3.88 -14.97 -1.27
N SER A 3 2.68 -14.89 -0.70
CA SER A 3 1.44 -14.73 -1.48
C SER A 3 1.35 -13.31 -2.05
N HIS A 4 0.63 -13.14 -3.15
CA HIS A 4 0.45 -11.82 -3.76
C HIS A 4 -0.14 -10.80 -2.76
N ALA A 5 -1.10 -11.24 -1.94
CA ALA A 5 -1.63 -10.48 -0.80
C ALA A 5 -0.55 -10.02 0.19
N GLY A 6 0.42 -10.89 0.51
CA GLY A 6 1.56 -10.53 1.37
C GLY A 6 2.46 -9.45 0.75
N ASN A 7 2.67 -9.49 -0.57
CA ASN A 7 3.42 -8.44 -1.28
C ASN A 7 2.67 -7.10 -1.29
N VAL A 8 1.36 -7.11 -1.50
CA VAL A 8 0.51 -5.91 -1.50
C VAL A 8 0.51 -5.25 -0.11
N GLN A 9 0.39 -6.06 0.95
CA GLN A 9 0.48 -5.58 2.33
C GLN A 9 1.87 -4.99 2.64
N ALA A 10 2.95 -5.65 2.18
CA ALA A 10 4.31 -5.12 2.33
C ALA A 10 4.50 -3.78 1.62
N MET A 11 3.94 -3.63 0.41
CA MET A 11 3.96 -2.37 -0.34
C MET A 11 3.26 -1.23 0.41
N GLY A 12 2.11 -1.51 1.04
CA GLY A 12 1.42 -0.54 1.89
C GLY A 12 2.32 -0.03 3.02
N MET A 13 3.00 -0.93 3.73
CA MET A 13 3.96 -0.55 4.78
C MET A 13 5.14 0.28 4.26
N GLU A 14 5.67 -0.06 3.08
CA GLU A 14 6.75 0.71 2.45
C GLU A 14 6.30 2.11 2.05
N LEU A 15 5.08 2.25 1.51
CA LEU A 15 4.48 3.54 1.17
C LEU A 15 4.30 4.42 2.40
N THR A 16 3.78 3.88 3.51
CA THR A 16 3.69 4.62 4.78
C THR A 16 5.06 5.11 5.25
N ARG A 17 6.10 4.27 5.15
CA ARG A 17 7.48 4.67 5.49
C ARG A 17 8.01 5.76 4.57
N ALA A 18 7.72 5.68 3.27
CA ALA A 18 8.12 6.69 2.29
C ALA A 18 7.44 8.04 2.56
N ALA A 19 6.14 8.04 2.88
CA ALA A 19 5.39 9.24 3.28
C ALA A 19 6.01 9.90 4.53
N ALA A 20 6.29 9.10 5.56
CA ALA A 20 6.91 9.59 6.80
C ALA A 20 8.30 10.21 6.54
N ARG A 21 9.13 9.57 5.70
CA ARG A 21 10.44 10.13 5.30
C ARG A 21 10.28 11.44 4.53
N GLY A 22 9.32 11.52 3.61
CA GLY A 22 9.05 12.75 2.86
C GLY A 22 8.62 13.91 3.76
N GLN A 23 7.77 13.64 4.76
CA GLN A 23 7.34 14.64 5.74
C GLN A 23 8.46 15.11 6.68
N SER A 24 9.48 14.28 6.91
CA SER A 24 10.63 14.64 7.76
C SER A 24 11.66 15.57 7.10
N VAL A 25 11.47 15.95 5.83
CA VAL A 25 12.41 16.84 5.14
C VAL A 25 12.29 18.25 5.71
N ASP A 26 13.38 18.74 6.32
CA ASP A 26 13.44 20.11 6.83
C ASP A 26 13.67 21.12 5.70
N LEU A 27 12.75 22.06 5.56
CA LEU A 27 12.80 23.17 4.60
C LEU A 27 12.86 24.53 5.33
N GLY A 28 13.21 24.52 6.62
CA GLY A 28 13.31 25.67 7.50
C GLY A 28 14.43 26.63 7.11
N VAL A 29 14.72 27.57 8.02
CA VAL A 29 15.71 28.64 7.78
C VAL A 29 17.11 28.07 7.54
N GLU A 30 17.42 26.90 8.09
CA GLU A 30 18.69 26.21 7.84
C GLU A 30 18.86 25.76 6.38
N THR A 31 17.78 25.30 5.74
CA THR A 31 17.80 24.81 4.35
C THR A 31 17.62 25.93 3.33
N TYR A 32 16.70 26.86 3.56
CA TYR A 32 16.33 27.90 2.58
C TYR A 32 16.89 29.29 2.91
N GLY A 33 17.50 29.48 4.08
CA GLY A 33 17.88 30.81 4.58
C GLY A 33 16.66 31.68 4.88
N ILE A 34 16.91 32.86 5.46
CA ILE A 34 15.85 33.82 5.86
C ILE A 34 15.11 34.35 4.63
N ILE A 35 15.84 34.69 3.55
CA ILE A 35 15.27 35.24 2.32
C ILE A 35 14.50 34.17 1.53
N GLY A 36 14.99 32.93 1.53
CA GLY A 36 14.38 31.84 0.76
C GLY A 36 13.12 31.26 1.39
N GLN A 37 12.77 31.64 2.63
CA GLN A 37 11.63 31.06 3.35
C GLN A 37 10.31 31.16 2.59
N VAL A 38 10.05 32.27 1.90
CA VAL A 38 8.81 32.46 1.15
C VAL A 38 8.63 31.40 0.05
N PHE A 39 9.73 30.92 -0.53
CA PHE A 39 9.72 29.88 -1.57
C PHE A 39 9.57 28.46 -0.98
N SER A 40 9.92 28.27 0.29
CA SER A 40 9.80 26.97 0.97
C SER A 40 8.37 26.63 1.41
N VAL A 41 7.50 27.64 1.58
CA VAL A 41 6.09 27.45 1.96
C VAL A 41 5.30 26.57 0.98
N PRO A 42 5.25 26.87 -0.34
CA PRO A 42 4.53 26.02 -1.29
C PRO A 42 5.10 24.60 -1.34
N VAL A 43 6.44 24.45 -1.22
CA VAL A 43 7.09 23.14 -1.21
C VAL A 43 6.63 22.31 -0.01
N ARG A 44 6.59 22.89 1.20
CA ARG A 44 6.07 22.22 2.41
C ARG A 44 4.61 21.78 2.24
N LEU A 45 3.77 22.62 1.65
CA LEU A 45 2.36 22.28 1.39
C LEU A 45 2.24 21.12 0.40
N HIS A 46 3.04 21.11 -0.67
CA HIS A 46 3.05 20.01 -1.63
C HIS A 46 3.54 18.70 -1.02
N ILE A 47 4.59 18.73 -0.18
CA ILE A 47 5.07 17.55 0.54
C ILE A 47 3.97 16.99 1.44
N ALA A 48 3.29 17.84 2.22
CA ALA A 48 2.20 17.41 3.08
C ALA A 48 1.04 16.78 2.29
N ALA A 49 0.64 17.40 1.17
CA ALA A 49 -0.41 16.87 0.30
C ALA A 49 -0.05 15.51 -0.30
N ILE A 50 1.16 15.36 -0.84
CA ILE A 50 1.64 14.09 -1.41
C ILE A 50 1.71 13.01 -0.34
N ALA A 51 2.23 13.33 0.85
CA ALA A 51 2.31 12.38 1.94
C ALA A 51 0.92 11.89 2.39
N ASN A 52 -0.09 12.77 2.41
CA ASN A 52 -1.48 12.37 2.68
C ASN A 52 -2.00 11.41 1.61
N SER A 53 -1.81 11.72 0.33
CA SER A 53 -2.24 10.82 -0.76
C SER A 53 -1.52 9.46 -0.71
N ILE A 54 -0.24 9.42 -0.34
CA ILE A 54 0.50 8.16 -0.16
C ILE A 54 -0.08 7.37 1.03
N ASN A 55 -0.42 8.03 2.13
CA ASN A 55 -1.04 7.37 3.28
C ASN A 55 -2.44 6.83 2.96
N GLU A 56 -3.26 7.58 2.21
CA GLU A 56 -4.56 7.10 1.72
C GLU A 56 -4.41 5.84 0.86
N LEU A 57 -3.46 5.86 -0.08
CA LEU A 57 -3.15 4.68 -0.89
C LEU A 57 -2.67 3.51 -0.03
N ALA A 58 -1.75 3.76 0.91
CA ALA A 58 -1.24 2.74 1.81
C ALA A 58 -2.33 2.10 2.66
N ASN A 59 -3.33 2.88 3.10
CA ASN A 59 -4.46 2.40 3.87
C ASN A 59 -5.47 1.58 3.04
N ALA A 60 -5.52 1.77 1.72
CA ALA A 60 -6.38 1.00 0.83
C ALA A 60 -5.77 -0.37 0.41
N LEU A 61 -4.44 -0.51 0.48
CA LEU A 61 -3.76 -1.75 0.08
C LEU A 61 -4.07 -2.98 0.95
N PRO A 62 -4.29 -2.88 2.29
CA PRO A 62 -4.80 -3.97 3.09
C PRO A 62 -6.11 -4.56 2.58
N ASP A 63 -7.08 -3.73 2.20
CA ASP A 63 -8.37 -4.20 1.66
C ASP A 63 -8.19 -4.99 0.37
N VAL A 64 -7.27 -4.52 -0.50
CA VAL A 64 -6.90 -5.25 -1.72
C VAL A 64 -6.21 -6.59 -1.39
N ALA A 65 -5.33 -6.60 -0.38
CA ALA A 65 -4.66 -7.82 0.05
C ALA A 65 -5.65 -8.85 0.61
N ASP A 66 -6.66 -8.41 1.34
CA ASP A 66 -7.71 -9.29 1.88
C ASP A 66 -8.61 -9.81 0.77
N ALA A 67 -9.04 -8.97 -0.18
CA ALA A 67 -9.78 -9.44 -1.36
C ALA A 67 -9.00 -10.50 -2.19
N LEU A 68 -7.67 -10.36 -2.28
CA LEU A 68 -6.80 -11.36 -2.91
C LEU A 68 -6.74 -12.67 -2.12
N ARG A 69 -6.78 -12.63 -0.79
CA ARG A 69 -6.86 -13.84 0.06
C ARG A 69 -8.20 -14.53 -0.15
N ASP A 70 -9.30 -13.80 -0.11
CA ASP A 70 -10.65 -14.32 -0.32
C ASP A 70 -10.79 -14.98 -1.69
N CYS A 71 -10.25 -14.35 -2.73
CA CYS A 71 -10.23 -14.92 -4.08
C CYS A 71 -9.42 -16.22 -4.14
N ALA A 72 -8.27 -16.29 -3.47
CA ALA A 72 -7.45 -17.50 -3.41
C ALA A 72 -8.17 -18.65 -2.69
N ASP A 73 -8.87 -18.36 -1.59
CA ASP A 73 -9.61 -19.35 -0.81
C ASP A 73 -10.84 -19.84 -1.57
N ALA A 74 -11.60 -18.95 -2.23
CA ALA A 74 -12.72 -19.33 -3.09
C ALA A 74 -12.29 -20.21 -4.27
N THR A 75 -11.13 -19.91 -4.87
CA THR A 75 -10.57 -20.73 -5.95
C THR A 75 -10.21 -22.13 -5.46
N ARG A 76 -9.53 -22.23 -4.31
CA ARG A 76 -9.21 -23.55 -3.70
C ARG A 76 -10.46 -24.34 -3.38
N GLN A 77 -11.48 -23.70 -2.81
CA GLN A 77 -12.73 -24.37 -2.49
C GLN A 77 -13.42 -24.89 -3.76
N THR A 78 -13.43 -24.09 -4.82
CA THR A 78 -13.98 -24.49 -6.13
C THR A 78 -13.22 -25.68 -6.70
N ASP A 79 -11.89 -25.67 -6.65
CA ASP A 79 -11.06 -26.79 -7.11
C ASP A 79 -11.31 -28.07 -6.30
N ASP A 80 -11.42 -27.97 -4.98
CA ASP A 80 -11.72 -29.10 -4.09
C ASP A 80 -13.10 -29.69 -4.37
N ASP A 81 -14.11 -28.83 -4.60
CA ASP A 81 -15.48 -29.27 -4.90
C ASP A 81 -15.57 -29.91 -6.29
N HIS A 82 -14.86 -29.38 -7.28
CA HIS A 82 -14.71 -30.04 -8.58
C HIS A 82 -14.02 -31.40 -8.43
N ALA A 83 -12.92 -31.49 -7.67
CA ALA A 83 -12.20 -32.74 -7.46
C ALA A 83 -13.10 -33.82 -6.82
N LYS A 84 -13.92 -33.45 -5.82
CA LYS A 84 -14.90 -34.36 -5.20
C LYS A 84 -15.97 -34.81 -6.20
N LEU A 85 -16.50 -33.90 -7.01
CA LEU A 85 -17.48 -34.23 -8.05
C LEU A 85 -16.89 -35.22 -9.05
N PHE A 86 -15.70 -34.95 -9.57
CA PHE A 86 -15.01 -35.87 -10.48
C PHE A 86 -14.76 -37.24 -9.85
N ALA A 87 -14.32 -37.30 -8.60
CA ALA A 87 -14.12 -38.56 -7.88
C ALA A 87 -15.42 -39.37 -7.73
N LYS A 88 -16.56 -38.71 -7.52
CA LYS A 88 -17.88 -39.34 -7.40
C LYS A 88 -18.37 -40.01 -8.69
N TYR A 89 -17.96 -39.51 -9.86
CA TYR A 89 -18.39 -40.03 -11.17
C TYR A 89 -17.35 -40.90 -11.88
N LYS A 90 -16.17 -41.10 -11.29
CA LYS A 90 -15.08 -41.94 -11.86
C LYS A 90 -15.01 -43.36 -11.27
N GLY A 91 -15.88 -43.70 -10.32
CA GLY A 91 -16.08 -45.05 -9.78
C GLY A 91 -17.53 -45.49 -10.00
#